data_AF-A0A7V1UKM3-F1
#
_entry.id   AF-A0A7V1UKM3-F1
#
_cell.length_a   1.000
_cell.length_b   1.000
_cell.length_c   1.000
_cell.angle_alpha   90.00
_cell.angle_beta   90.00
_cell.angle_gamma   90.00
#
_symmetry.space_group_name_H-M   'P 1'
#
loop_
_entity.id
_entity.type
_entity.pdbx_description
1 polymer ?
#
loop_
_entity_poly.entity_id
_entity_poly.type
_entity_poly.pdbx_seq_one_letter_code
_entity_poly.pdbx_strand_id
1 'polypeptide(L)'
;MRTVALILLLGVLSAAQSQPRTVHVFVALADNQFQGIVPVPRTLGNGDDPKRNLYWGAAFGVRTYFDRSKDWKLLHCGTRPKPSVLERCIFRHKSQNAYLLADAYRGREIKQATTDFLSAAAGAPATTTTRDGTHDVTLNIAGAANLIAYIGHDGLMDFQLPALMHGKPDVKRHAVILACASKQYFTPALKASGAYPLLWTTNLMAPEAYILKDALDGWLADESHEQIRERAAAAYDRYQKTGIRAARRLFATGW
;
A
#
# COMPACT_ATOMS: atom_id res chain seq x y z
N MET A 1 -24.40 -67.54 -4.35
CA MET A 1 -23.49 -66.59 -3.67
C MET A 1 -23.26 -65.42 -4.62
N ARG A 2 -23.83 -64.24 -4.34
CA ARG A 2 -23.67 -63.03 -5.15
C ARG A 2 -22.74 -62.07 -4.40
N THR A 3 -21.53 -61.90 -4.90
CA THR A 3 -20.55 -60.95 -4.36
C THR A 3 -20.83 -59.57 -4.95
N VAL A 4 -21.25 -58.63 -4.11
CA VAL A 4 -21.39 -57.21 -4.48
C VAL A 4 -20.04 -56.55 -4.27
N ALA A 5 -19.42 -56.07 -5.34
CA ALA A 5 -18.19 -55.28 -5.28
C ALA A 5 -18.54 -53.82 -4.98
N LEU A 6 -18.12 -53.34 -3.80
CA LEU A 6 -18.29 -51.96 -3.38
C LEU A 6 -17.10 -51.14 -3.92
N ILE A 7 -17.34 -50.34 -4.96
CA ILE A 7 -16.35 -49.41 -5.50
C ILE A 7 -16.37 -48.15 -4.62
N LEU A 8 -15.33 -47.96 -3.80
CA LEU A 8 -15.10 -46.71 -3.08
C LEU A 8 -14.53 -45.66 -4.05
N LEU A 9 -15.33 -44.68 -4.46
CA LEU A 9 -14.83 -43.44 -5.06
C LEU A 9 -14.20 -42.58 -3.95
N LEU A 10 -12.87 -42.55 -3.85
CA LEU A 10 -12.18 -41.48 -3.13
C LEU A 10 -12.23 -40.21 -4.00
N GLY A 11 -13.19 -39.34 -3.74
CA GLY A 11 -13.21 -37.99 -4.28
C GLY A 11 -12.11 -37.15 -3.61
N VAL A 12 -11.07 -36.80 -4.37
CA VAL A 12 -10.09 -35.79 -3.95
C VAL A 12 -10.78 -34.43 -4.03
N LEU A 13 -11.28 -33.95 -2.89
CA LEU A 13 -11.71 -32.56 -2.74
C LEU A 13 -10.47 -31.66 -2.77
N SER A 14 -10.10 -31.19 -3.96
CA SER A 14 -9.22 -30.03 -4.08
C SER A 14 -9.96 -28.83 -3.49
N ALA A 15 -9.59 -28.42 -2.28
CA ALA A 15 -10.03 -27.15 -1.73
C ALA A 15 -9.56 -26.05 -2.70
N ALA A 16 -10.50 -25.41 -3.40
CA ALA A 16 -10.19 -24.23 -4.19
C ALA A 16 -9.65 -23.16 -3.23
N GLN A 17 -8.34 -22.94 -3.26
CA GLN A 17 -7.72 -21.95 -2.39
C GLN A 17 -8.23 -20.57 -2.83
N SER A 18 -8.85 -19.84 -1.90
CA SER A 18 -9.34 -18.50 -2.19
C SER A 18 -8.19 -17.64 -2.69
N GLN A 19 -8.46 -16.81 -3.71
CA GLN A 19 -7.47 -15.85 -4.20
C GLN A 19 -7.05 -14.94 -3.04
N PRO A 20 -5.74 -14.79 -2.79
CA PRO A 20 -5.26 -13.98 -1.67
C PRO A 20 -5.68 -12.52 -1.81
N ARG A 21 -5.98 -11.87 -0.69
CA ARG A 21 -6.12 -10.41 -0.63
C ARG A 21 -4.76 -9.77 -0.86
N THR A 22 -4.70 -8.78 -1.74
CA THR A 22 -3.44 -8.15 -2.15
C THR A 22 -3.46 -6.64 -1.92
N VAL A 23 -2.37 -6.15 -1.37
CA VAL A 23 -2.08 -4.73 -1.17
C VAL A 23 -0.85 -4.36 -2.00
N HIS A 24 -0.93 -3.32 -2.83
CA HIS A 24 0.24 -2.77 -3.52
C HIS A 24 0.53 -1.34 -3.01
N VAL A 25 1.68 -1.17 -2.34
CA VAL A 25 2.13 0.09 -1.76
C VAL A 25 3.19 0.73 -2.67
N PHE A 26 2.95 1.97 -3.09
CA PHE A 26 3.84 2.81 -3.86
C PHE A 26 4.47 3.83 -2.91
N VAL A 27 5.75 3.65 -2.60
CA VAL A 27 6.47 4.51 -1.65
C VAL A 27 7.35 5.48 -2.41
N ALA A 28 7.02 6.77 -2.40
CA ALA A 28 7.88 7.82 -2.90
C ALA A 28 8.93 8.16 -1.83
N LEU A 29 10.18 7.74 -2.02
CA LEU A 29 11.25 7.99 -1.05
C LEU A 29 11.48 9.50 -0.85
N ALA A 30 11.75 9.92 0.38
CA ALA A 30 12.00 11.33 0.69
C ALA A 30 13.28 11.82 0.00
N ASP A 31 13.24 13.01 -0.60
CA ASP A 31 14.37 13.58 -1.31
C ASP A 31 14.48 15.08 -1.11
N ASN A 32 15.44 15.52 -0.31
CA ASN A 32 15.65 16.94 -0.03
C ASN A 32 16.08 17.75 -1.26
N GLN A 33 16.58 17.09 -2.32
CA GLN A 33 17.13 17.76 -3.50
C GLN A 33 16.09 17.87 -4.62
N PHE A 34 15.24 16.86 -4.79
CA PHE A 34 14.35 16.75 -5.95
C PHE A 34 12.86 16.93 -5.63
N GLN A 35 12.50 17.14 -4.36
CA GLN A 35 11.11 17.33 -3.92
C GLN A 35 10.97 18.65 -3.16
N GLY A 36 9.76 19.22 -3.20
CA GLY A 36 9.35 20.40 -2.43
C GLY A 36 9.07 20.13 -0.96
N ILE A 37 9.69 19.09 -0.37
CA ILE A 37 9.51 18.76 1.05
C ILE A 37 10.20 19.78 1.95
N VAL A 38 9.67 19.94 3.17
CA VAL A 38 10.45 20.54 4.26
C VAL A 38 11.67 19.64 4.48
N PRO A 39 12.91 20.16 4.36
CA PRO A 39 14.09 19.32 4.43
C PRO A 39 14.16 18.54 5.74
N VAL A 40 14.37 17.22 5.61
CA VAL A 40 14.60 16.32 6.74
C VAL A 40 16.10 16.09 6.92
N PRO A 41 16.58 15.46 8.01
CA PRO A 41 18.00 15.13 8.13
C PRO A 41 18.54 14.43 6.88
N ARG A 42 19.75 14.81 6.43
CA ARG A 42 20.33 14.39 5.13
C ARG A 42 20.28 12.89 4.89
N THR A 43 20.44 12.08 5.94
CA THR A 43 20.38 10.61 5.85
C THR A 43 18.98 10.09 5.55
N LEU A 44 17.94 10.75 6.06
CA LEU A 44 16.54 10.38 5.86
C LEU A 44 15.98 10.91 4.53
N GLY A 45 16.49 12.06 4.07
CA GLY A 45 16.08 12.75 2.83
C GLY A 45 16.97 12.44 1.63
N ASN A 46 17.70 11.32 1.64
CA ASN A 46 18.44 10.84 0.49
C ASN A 46 17.55 9.87 -0.32
N GLY A 47 17.04 10.32 -1.46
CA GLY A 47 16.15 9.55 -2.33
C GLY A 47 16.79 8.36 -3.04
N ASP A 48 18.12 8.23 -2.96
CA ASP A 48 18.90 7.11 -3.51
C ASP A 48 19.33 6.08 -2.44
N ASP A 49 19.05 6.33 -1.15
CA ASP A 49 19.40 5.44 -0.03
C ASP A 49 18.15 4.82 0.61
N PRO A 50 17.58 3.74 0.04
CA PRO A 50 16.39 3.11 0.60
C PRO A 50 16.64 2.61 2.04
N LYS A 51 17.87 2.20 2.37
CA LYS A 51 18.19 1.62 3.69
C LYS A 51 17.93 2.57 4.84
N ARG A 52 18.09 3.89 4.62
CA ARG A 52 17.94 4.91 5.68
C ARG A 52 16.78 5.87 5.41
N ASN A 53 16.17 5.83 4.23
CA ASN A 53 15.14 6.80 3.84
C ASN A 53 13.95 6.84 4.79
N LEU A 54 13.43 8.05 5.03
CA LEU A 54 12.32 8.34 5.94
C LEU A 54 11.11 7.42 5.74
N TYR A 55 10.68 7.21 4.49
CA TYR A 55 9.44 6.49 4.19
C TYR A 55 9.65 4.98 3.98
N TRP A 56 10.89 4.48 4.05
CA TRP A 56 11.21 3.08 3.75
C TRP A 56 12.06 2.38 4.81
N GLY A 57 13.33 2.76 4.92
CA GLY A 57 14.31 2.07 5.76
C GLY A 57 14.47 2.63 7.17
N ALA A 58 14.00 3.86 7.41
CA ALA A 58 13.94 4.45 8.75
C ALA A 58 12.96 3.68 9.67
N ALA A 59 12.95 4.01 10.97
CA ALA A 59 12.22 3.25 11.99
C ALA A 59 10.73 3.02 11.66
N PHE A 60 10.04 4.04 11.14
CA PHE A 60 8.63 3.98 10.75
C PHE A 60 8.42 3.96 9.24
N GLY A 61 9.48 3.69 8.47
CA GLY A 61 9.40 3.46 7.04
C GLY A 61 8.74 2.10 6.72
N VAL A 62 8.15 1.98 5.54
CA VAL A 62 7.30 0.83 5.16
C VAL A 62 8.04 -0.50 5.31
N ARG A 63 9.25 -0.64 4.76
CA ARG A 63 9.99 -1.90 4.90
C ARG A 63 10.27 -2.21 6.35
N THR A 64 10.90 -1.29 7.06
CA THR A 64 11.38 -1.54 8.43
C THR A 64 10.23 -1.81 9.39
N TYR A 65 9.12 -1.08 9.26
CA TYR A 65 7.97 -1.26 10.13
C TYR A 65 7.26 -2.60 9.90
N PHE A 66 7.04 -2.99 8.63
CA PHE A 66 6.39 -4.27 8.32
C PHE A 66 7.29 -5.48 8.58
N ASP A 67 8.60 -5.37 8.38
CA ASP A 67 9.57 -6.44 8.70
C ASP A 67 9.62 -6.75 10.21
N ARG A 68 9.49 -5.69 11.04
CA ARG A 68 9.43 -5.82 12.51
C ARG A 68 8.03 -6.17 13.03
N SER A 69 7.04 -6.31 12.15
CA SER A 69 5.66 -6.53 12.56
C SER A 69 5.46 -7.91 13.18
N LYS A 70 4.59 -7.98 14.19
CA LYS A 70 4.13 -9.25 14.74
C LYS A 70 3.19 -9.99 13.79
N ASP A 71 2.55 -9.29 12.87
CA ASP A 71 1.48 -9.84 12.01
C ASP A 71 1.94 -10.12 10.58
N TRP A 72 3.04 -9.51 10.16
CA TRP A 72 3.60 -9.67 8.82
C TRP A 72 4.94 -10.39 8.86
N LYS A 73 5.21 -11.18 7.83
CA LYS A 73 6.49 -11.86 7.60
C LYS A 73 7.03 -11.42 6.25
N LEU A 74 8.27 -10.93 6.21
CA LEU A 74 8.97 -10.67 4.95
C LEU A 74 9.25 -12.00 4.23
N LEU A 75 8.78 -12.13 2.99
CA LEU A 75 9.04 -13.28 2.12
C LEU A 75 10.23 -13.04 1.20
N HIS A 76 10.26 -11.86 0.59
CA HIS A 76 11.28 -11.48 -0.37
C HIS A 76 11.53 -9.98 -0.27
N CYS A 77 12.79 -9.57 -0.38
CA CYS A 77 13.10 -8.20 -0.72
C CYS A 77 14.28 -8.12 -1.70
N GLY A 78 14.02 -7.54 -2.87
CA GLY A 78 14.95 -7.49 -3.98
C GLY A 78 15.25 -6.06 -4.40
N THR A 79 16.45 -5.83 -4.92
CA THR A 79 16.88 -4.52 -5.41
C THR A 79 16.55 -4.32 -6.88
N ARG A 80 16.19 -3.09 -7.26
CA ARG A 80 16.04 -2.62 -8.65
C ARG A 80 15.10 -3.48 -9.52
N PRO A 81 13.84 -3.72 -9.11
CA PRO A 81 12.87 -4.44 -9.95
C PRO A 81 12.52 -3.68 -11.25
N LYS A 82 12.72 -2.35 -11.29
CA LYS A 82 12.63 -1.50 -12.49
C LYS A 82 13.47 -0.23 -12.29
N PRO A 83 13.79 0.56 -13.34
CA PRO A 83 14.67 1.73 -13.23
C PRO A 83 14.28 2.75 -12.15
N SER A 84 12.98 2.99 -11.96
CA SER A 84 12.45 3.96 -11.00
C SER A 84 12.28 3.43 -9.57
N VAL A 85 12.39 2.11 -9.35
CA VAL A 85 12.19 1.47 -8.04
C VAL A 85 13.51 0.88 -7.57
N LEU A 86 13.98 1.30 -6.40
CA LEU A 86 15.25 0.86 -5.83
C LEU A 86 15.14 -0.48 -5.11
N GLU A 87 13.98 -0.77 -4.52
CA GLU A 87 13.74 -1.96 -3.72
C GLU A 87 12.26 -2.36 -3.78
N ARG A 88 11.99 -3.67 -3.83
CA ARG A 88 10.64 -4.25 -3.72
C ARG A 88 10.63 -5.30 -2.64
N CYS A 89 9.78 -5.13 -1.65
CA CYS A 89 9.56 -6.12 -0.61
C CYS A 89 8.15 -6.72 -0.72
N ILE A 90 8.05 -8.02 -0.44
CA ILE A 90 6.79 -8.77 -0.38
C ILE A 90 6.64 -9.37 1.02
N PHE A 91 5.51 -9.08 1.65
CA PHE A 91 5.16 -9.55 2.99
C PHE A 91 3.92 -10.44 2.95
N ARG A 92 3.90 -11.45 3.81
CA ARG A 92 2.80 -12.37 4.05
C ARG A 92 2.17 -12.08 5.41
N HIS A 93 0.85 -11.91 5.47
CA HIS A 93 0.15 -11.84 6.74
C HIS A 93 0.14 -13.22 7.44
N LYS A 94 0.51 -13.31 8.71
CA LYS A 94 0.76 -14.60 9.39
C LYS A 94 -0.50 -15.43 9.60
N SER A 95 -1.67 -14.81 9.75
CA SER A 95 -2.93 -15.51 10.10
C SER A 95 -4.07 -15.37 9.09
N GLN A 96 -3.92 -14.52 8.06
CA GLN A 96 -4.98 -14.27 7.06
C GLN A 96 -4.41 -14.52 5.68
N ASN A 97 -5.20 -14.92 4.68
CA ASN A 97 -4.73 -15.13 3.31
C ASN A 97 -4.51 -13.79 2.58
N ALA A 98 -3.50 -13.04 2.99
CA ALA A 98 -3.20 -11.70 2.51
C ALA A 98 -1.70 -11.46 2.30
N TYR A 99 -1.39 -10.65 1.28
CA TYR A 99 -0.05 -10.25 0.88
C TYR A 99 0.03 -8.74 0.67
N LEU A 100 1.18 -8.19 1.02
CA LEU A 100 1.53 -6.81 0.78
C LEU A 100 2.80 -6.76 -0.06
N LEU A 101 2.72 -6.16 -1.24
CA LEU A 101 3.89 -5.78 -2.02
C LEU A 101 4.12 -4.28 -1.86
N ALA A 102 5.36 -3.89 -1.59
CA ALA A 102 5.73 -2.49 -1.51
C ALA A 102 6.93 -2.18 -2.40
N ASP A 103 6.82 -1.10 -3.18
CA ASP A 103 7.85 -0.61 -4.09
C ASP A 103 8.41 0.73 -3.58
N ALA A 104 9.73 0.77 -3.36
CA ALA A 104 10.47 1.97 -2.99
C ALA A 104 10.94 2.73 -4.24
N TYR A 105 10.17 3.73 -4.67
CA TYR A 105 10.52 4.58 -5.80
C TYR A 105 11.65 5.54 -5.40
N ARG A 106 12.70 5.61 -6.23
CA ARG A 106 13.78 6.59 -6.05
C ARG A 106 13.18 7.99 -5.87
N GLY A 107 13.73 8.78 -4.96
CA GLY A 107 13.11 10.04 -4.56
C GLY A 107 12.86 11.04 -5.69
N ARG A 108 13.82 11.22 -6.61
CA ARG A 108 13.64 12.01 -7.84
C ARG A 108 12.55 11.49 -8.80
N GLU A 109 12.11 10.24 -8.63
CA GLU A 109 11.11 9.56 -9.46
C GLU A 109 9.70 9.63 -8.84
N ILE A 110 9.45 10.59 -7.93
CA ILE A 110 8.13 10.80 -7.32
C ILE A 110 7.01 10.94 -8.35
N LYS A 111 7.29 11.59 -9.50
CA LYS A 111 6.33 11.69 -10.60
C LYS A 111 5.95 10.31 -11.16
N GLN A 112 6.90 9.41 -11.30
CA GLN A 112 6.64 8.05 -11.74
C GLN A 112 5.88 7.26 -10.66
N ALA A 113 6.21 7.42 -9.38
CA ALA A 113 5.50 6.79 -8.27
C ALA A 113 4.01 7.17 -8.25
N THR A 114 3.71 8.47 -8.38
CA THR A 114 2.34 8.99 -8.43
C THR A 114 1.61 8.53 -9.69
N THR A 115 2.30 8.51 -10.83
CA THR A 115 1.75 8.03 -12.12
C THR A 115 1.38 6.54 -12.05
N ASP A 116 2.26 5.71 -11.51
CA ASP A 116 2.04 4.27 -11.39
C ASP A 116 0.93 3.95 -10.38
N PHE A 117 0.88 4.69 -9.26
CA PHE A 117 -0.21 4.59 -8.29
C PHE A 117 -1.56 4.93 -8.94
N LEU A 118 -1.65 6.04 -9.68
CA LEU A 118 -2.89 6.44 -10.35
C LEU A 118 -3.26 5.51 -11.50
N SER A 119 -2.28 4.90 -12.17
CA SER A 119 -2.52 3.88 -13.20
C SER A 119 -3.11 2.61 -12.60
N ALA A 120 -2.58 2.20 -11.45
CA ALA A 120 -3.17 1.13 -10.65
C ALA A 120 -4.58 1.51 -10.15
N ALA A 121 -4.79 2.76 -9.74
CA ALA A 121 -6.11 3.27 -9.35
C ALA A 121 -7.11 3.23 -10.50
N ALA A 122 -6.67 3.49 -11.73
CA ALA A 122 -7.47 3.39 -12.95
C ALA A 122 -7.67 1.94 -13.43
N GLY A 123 -6.96 0.98 -12.84
CA GLY A 123 -7.15 -0.44 -13.10
C GLY A 123 -6.23 -1.07 -14.10
N ALA A 124 -5.07 -0.48 -14.40
CA ALA A 124 -4.03 -1.13 -15.18
C ALA A 124 -3.51 -2.38 -14.43
N PRO A 125 -3.89 -3.60 -14.85
CA PRO A 125 -3.64 -4.79 -14.06
C PRO A 125 -2.19 -5.26 -14.23
N ALA A 126 -1.66 -5.92 -13.21
CA ALA A 126 -0.40 -6.65 -13.30
C ALA A 126 -0.42 -7.83 -12.32
N THR A 127 0.48 -8.78 -12.52
CA THR A 127 0.73 -9.88 -11.60
C THR A 127 2.22 -10.00 -11.29
N THR A 128 2.55 -10.66 -10.20
CA THR A 128 3.92 -11.04 -9.86
C THR A 128 3.90 -12.39 -9.16
N THR A 129 4.99 -13.14 -9.25
CA THR A 129 5.13 -14.41 -8.53
C THR A 129 6.12 -14.24 -7.39
N THR A 130 5.83 -14.84 -6.24
CA THR A 130 6.72 -14.93 -5.08
C THR A 130 6.70 -16.35 -4.52
N ARG A 131 7.76 -16.75 -3.81
CA ARG A 131 7.78 -18.01 -3.07
C ARG A 131 7.26 -17.81 -1.64
N ASP A 132 6.31 -18.64 -1.20
CA ASP A 132 5.89 -18.77 0.20
C ASP A 132 6.12 -20.22 0.66
N GLY A 133 7.17 -20.43 1.46
CA GLY A 133 7.64 -21.77 1.81
C GLY A 133 8.15 -22.52 0.57
N THR A 134 7.49 -23.62 0.23
CA THR A 134 7.82 -24.47 -0.94
C THR A 134 6.94 -24.20 -2.16
N HIS A 135 5.98 -23.27 -2.07
CA HIS A 135 5.02 -23.01 -3.14
C HIS A 135 5.28 -21.65 -3.79
N ASP A 136 5.08 -21.59 -5.10
CA ASP A 136 5.03 -20.33 -5.83
C ASP A 136 3.59 -19.80 -5.80
N VAL A 137 3.45 -18.52 -5.47
CA VAL A 137 2.17 -17.82 -5.33
C VAL A 137 2.16 -16.67 -6.32
N THR A 138 1.14 -16.65 -7.18
CA THR A 138 0.88 -15.53 -8.09
C THR A 138 0.00 -14.51 -7.36
N LEU A 139 0.49 -13.27 -7.29
CA LEU A 139 -0.18 -12.15 -6.65
C LEU A 139 -0.68 -11.18 -7.71
N ASN A 140 -1.95 -10.80 -7.58
CA ASN A 140 -2.51 -9.68 -8.32
C ASN A 140 -1.98 -8.37 -7.73
N ILE A 141 -1.42 -7.51 -8.57
CA ILE A 141 -0.81 -6.23 -8.16
C ILE A 141 -1.30 -5.10 -9.07
N ALA A 142 -0.92 -3.87 -8.73
CA ALA A 142 -1.35 -2.67 -9.43
C ALA A 142 -2.89 -2.63 -9.53
N GLY A 143 -3.45 -2.43 -10.71
CA GLY A 143 -4.90 -2.38 -10.92
C GLY A 143 -5.65 -3.69 -10.74
N ALA A 144 -4.95 -4.80 -10.52
CA ALA A 144 -5.55 -6.08 -10.11
C ALA A 144 -5.53 -6.29 -8.58
N ALA A 145 -4.81 -5.45 -7.83
CA ALA A 145 -4.77 -5.53 -6.36
C ALA A 145 -6.14 -5.15 -5.76
N ASN A 146 -6.45 -5.72 -4.59
CA ASN A 146 -7.68 -5.37 -3.87
C ASN A 146 -7.59 -3.98 -3.22
N LEU A 147 -6.40 -3.59 -2.78
CA LEU A 147 -6.11 -2.27 -2.21
C LEU A 147 -4.78 -1.75 -2.76
N ILE A 148 -4.74 -0.46 -3.07
CA ILE A 148 -3.51 0.26 -3.41
C ILE A 148 -3.24 1.35 -2.39
N ALA A 149 -1.97 1.60 -2.11
CA ALA A 149 -1.56 2.61 -1.15
C ALA A 149 -0.44 3.49 -1.72
N TYR A 150 -0.51 4.78 -1.49
CA TYR A 150 0.58 5.72 -1.72
C TYR A 150 1.11 6.23 -0.39
N ILE A 151 2.44 6.25 -0.23
CA ILE A 151 3.12 6.78 0.97
C ILE A 151 4.30 7.65 0.54
N GLY A 152 4.37 8.87 1.06
CA GLY A 152 5.53 9.75 0.88
C GLY A 152 5.15 11.22 0.85
N HIS A 153 5.97 12.05 0.20
CA HIS A 153 5.61 13.43 -0.11
C HIS A 153 4.40 13.50 -1.05
N ASP A 154 3.61 14.56 -0.98
CA ASP A 154 2.55 14.78 -1.96
C ASP A 154 3.16 15.32 -3.26
N GLY A 155 3.43 14.43 -4.21
CA GLY A 155 3.99 14.84 -5.50
C GLY A 155 3.10 15.82 -6.28
N LEU A 156 1.77 15.82 -6.07
CA LEU A 156 0.87 16.76 -6.75
C LEU A 156 0.94 18.18 -6.17
N MET A 157 1.70 18.40 -5.08
CA MET A 157 2.14 19.73 -4.65
C MET A 157 3.32 20.25 -5.47
N ASP A 158 4.11 19.38 -6.09
CA ASP A 158 5.34 19.74 -6.82
C ASP A 158 5.12 19.80 -8.33
N PHE A 159 4.18 19.02 -8.87
CA PHE A 159 3.95 18.91 -10.30
C PHE A 159 2.48 18.71 -10.66
N GLN A 160 2.16 19.00 -11.92
CA GLN A 160 0.87 18.67 -12.52
C GLN A 160 0.95 17.34 -13.27
N LEU A 161 -0.15 16.61 -13.25
CA LEU A 161 -0.32 15.42 -14.10
C LEU A 161 -0.53 15.88 -15.55
N PRO A 162 0.13 15.24 -16.54
CA PRO A 162 -0.06 15.58 -17.95
C PRO A 162 -1.48 15.24 -18.44
N ALA A 163 -2.10 14.22 -17.86
CA ALA A 163 -3.47 13.80 -18.12
C ALA A 163 -4.03 13.04 -16.92
N LEU A 164 -5.35 13.03 -16.78
CA LEU A 164 -6.03 12.17 -15.82
C LEU A 164 -6.17 10.75 -16.39
N MET A 165 -6.01 9.76 -15.51
CA MET A 165 -6.19 8.36 -15.88
C MET A 165 -7.62 7.95 -15.58
N HIS A 166 -8.33 7.48 -16.61
CA HIS A 166 -9.73 7.10 -16.49
C HIS A 166 -9.88 5.60 -16.27
N GLY A 167 -10.55 5.22 -15.18
CA GLY A 167 -10.83 3.82 -14.89
C GLY A 167 -12.09 3.30 -15.56
N LYS A 168 -12.22 1.96 -15.58
CA LYS A 168 -13.45 1.30 -16.01
C LYS A 168 -14.52 1.36 -14.90
N PRO A 169 -15.81 1.52 -15.24
CA PRO A 169 -16.89 1.69 -14.26
C PRO A 169 -17.03 0.57 -13.21
N ASP A 170 -16.63 -0.66 -13.55
CA ASP A 170 -17.01 -1.85 -12.77
C ASP A 170 -15.96 -2.32 -11.74
N VAL A 171 -14.83 -1.62 -11.62
CA VAL A 171 -13.76 -2.06 -10.71
C VAL A 171 -13.57 -1.07 -9.57
N LYS A 172 -14.15 -1.41 -8.41
CA LYS A 172 -13.99 -0.67 -7.16
C LYS A 172 -12.76 -1.17 -6.40
N ARG A 173 -11.66 -0.43 -6.48
CA ARG A 173 -10.46 -0.64 -5.65
C ARG A 173 -10.44 0.36 -4.50
N HIS A 174 -9.98 -0.08 -3.34
CA HIS A 174 -9.71 0.82 -2.23
C HIS A 174 -8.35 1.49 -2.42
N ALA A 175 -8.29 2.79 -2.20
CA ALA A 175 -7.09 3.59 -2.24
C ALA A 175 -6.80 4.19 -0.86
N VAL A 176 -5.56 4.01 -0.39
CA VAL A 176 -5.02 4.71 0.77
C VAL A 176 -3.97 5.71 0.29
N ILE A 177 -4.04 6.97 0.69
CA ILE A 177 -3.08 8.01 0.29
C ILE A 177 -2.57 8.73 1.53
N LEU A 178 -1.41 8.29 2.03
CA LEU A 178 -0.71 8.93 3.14
C LEU A 178 0.37 9.83 2.57
N ALA A 179 0.08 11.13 2.54
CA ALA A 179 1.04 12.16 2.22
C ALA A 179 0.83 13.32 3.20
N CYS A 180 1.58 14.43 3.05
CA CYS A 180 1.37 15.59 3.89
C CYS A 180 -0.09 16.05 3.87
N ALA A 181 -0.66 16.39 2.72
CA ALA A 181 -2.09 16.74 2.62
C ALA A 181 -2.66 16.27 1.29
N SER A 182 -3.24 15.07 1.22
CA SER A 182 -3.53 14.44 -0.08
C SER A 182 -4.94 14.66 -0.64
N LYS A 183 -5.98 14.82 0.20
CA LYS A 183 -7.38 14.87 -0.25
C LYS A 183 -7.61 15.92 -1.34
N GLN A 184 -7.18 17.15 -1.11
CA GLN A 184 -7.44 18.27 -2.04
C GLN A 184 -6.71 18.11 -3.39
N TYR A 185 -5.50 17.54 -3.41
CA TYR A 185 -4.70 17.40 -4.63
C TYR A 185 -5.07 16.14 -5.43
N PHE A 186 -5.30 15.02 -4.75
CA PHE A 186 -5.59 13.74 -5.41
C PHE A 186 -7.05 13.58 -5.82
N THR A 187 -8.00 14.37 -5.29
CA THR A 187 -9.45 14.21 -5.58
C THR A 187 -9.76 14.14 -7.08
N PRO A 188 -9.29 15.05 -7.95
CA PRO A 188 -9.61 15.00 -9.37
C PRO A 188 -9.12 13.71 -10.04
N ALA A 189 -7.87 13.31 -9.75
CA ALA A 189 -7.26 12.12 -10.32
C ALA A 189 -7.91 10.83 -9.81
N LEU A 190 -8.23 10.77 -8.51
CA LEU A 190 -8.85 9.59 -7.92
C LEU A 190 -10.30 9.42 -8.40
N LYS A 191 -11.07 10.51 -8.53
CA LYS A 191 -12.41 10.46 -9.15
C LYS A 191 -12.35 9.94 -10.59
N ALA A 192 -11.42 10.45 -11.40
CA ALA A 192 -11.25 9.97 -12.78
C ALA A 192 -10.91 8.47 -12.83
N SER A 193 -10.08 8.00 -11.89
CA SER A 193 -9.66 6.60 -11.81
C SER A 193 -10.76 5.62 -11.39
N GLY A 194 -11.82 6.09 -10.74
CA GLY A 194 -12.90 5.25 -10.19
C GLY A 194 -12.54 4.50 -8.89
N ALA A 195 -11.31 4.63 -8.38
CA ALA A 195 -10.94 4.07 -7.07
C ALA A 195 -11.65 4.82 -5.92
N TYR A 196 -12.00 4.08 -4.87
CA TYR A 196 -12.63 4.63 -3.67
C TYR A 196 -11.56 5.08 -2.66
N PRO A 197 -11.59 6.33 -2.17
CA PRO A 197 -10.69 6.81 -1.12
C PRO A 197 -11.07 6.17 0.22
N LEU A 198 -10.42 5.05 0.55
CA LEU A 198 -10.59 4.38 1.83
C LEU A 198 -9.98 5.19 2.96
N LEU A 199 -8.84 5.82 2.70
CA LEU A 199 -8.16 6.69 3.65
C LEU A 199 -7.28 7.69 2.91
N TRP A 200 -7.40 8.96 3.27
CA TRP A 200 -6.47 9.99 2.81
C TRP A 200 -6.28 11.06 3.88
N THR A 201 -5.27 11.89 3.68
CA THR A 201 -4.87 12.94 4.61
C THR A 201 -5.45 14.29 4.20
N THR A 202 -5.74 15.15 5.16
CA THR A 202 -6.42 16.45 4.93
C THR A 202 -5.51 17.66 5.19
N ASN A 203 -4.48 17.50 6.01
CA ASN A 203 -3.57 18.57 6.44
C ASN A 203 -2.18 18.00 6.69
N LEU A 204 -1.16 18.87 6.63
CA LEU A 204 0.24 18.53 6.85
C LEU A 204 0.43 17.62 8.07
N MET A 205 1.01 16.46 7.84
CA MET A 205 1.22 15.40 8.82
C MET A 205 2.38 14.50 8.38
N ALA A 206 2.88 13.65 9.29
CA ALA A 206 3.94 12.69 8.98
C ALA A 206 3.36 11.39 8.37
N PRO A 207 3.58 11.08 7.07
CA PRO A 207 3.00 9.91 6.43
C PRO A 207 3.87 8.67 6.70
N GLU A 208 3.61 8.01 7.83
CA GLU A 208 4.41 6.89 8.33
C GLU A 208 3.67 5.55 8.30
N ALA A 209 4.43 4.44 8.26
CA ALA A 209 3.90 3.11 7.99
C ALA A 209 2.99 2.54 9.09
N TYR A 210 3.08 3.03 10.33
CA TYR A 210 2.18 2.59 11.40
C TYR A 210 0.73 2.96 11.12
N ILE A 211 0.48 4.06 10.39
CA ILE A 211 -0.87 4.47 9.98
C ILE A 211 -1.41 3.47 8.98
N LEU A 212 -0.60 3.14 7.98
CA LEU A 212 -0.96 2.15 6.96
C LEU A 212 -1.24 0.81 7.62
N LYS A 213 -0.39 0.34 8.53
CA LYS A 213 -0.58 -0.95 9.20
C LYS A 213 -1.92 -1.00 9.93
N ASP A 214 -2.23 -0.02 10.79
CA ASP A 214 -3.48 -0.04 11.56
C ASP A 214 -4.71 0.12 10.64
N ALA A 215 -4.60 0.88 9.53
CA ALA A 215 -5.65 0.94 8.51
C ALA A 215 -5.86 -0.40 7.78
N LEU A 216 -4.76 -1.10 7.46
CA LEU A 216 -4.80 -2.42 6.85
C LEU A 216 -5.38 -3.48 7.78
N ASP A 217 -5.15 -3.39 9.08
CA ASP A 217 -5.78 -4.30 10.05
C ASP A 217 -7.30 -4.18 10.02
N GLY A 218 -7.82 -2.95 10.01
CA GLY A 218 -9.27 -2.71 9.89
C GLY A 218 -9.81 -3.18 8.55
N TRP A 219 -9.08 -2.92 7.47
CA TRP A 219 -9.45 -3.40 6.12
C TRP A 219 -9.49 -4.94 6.06
N LEU A 220 -8.49 -5.61 6.62
CA LEU A 220 -8.41 -7.07 6.69
C LEU A 220 -9.51 -7.68 7.58
N ALA A 221 -9.95 -6.96 8.61
CA ALA A 221 -11.06 -7.33 9.47
C ALA A 221 -12.44 -6.94 8.90
N ASP A 222 -12.50 -6.46 7.65
CA ASP A 222 -13.72 -6.00 6.97
C ASP A 222 -14.52 -4.95 7.78
N GLU A 223 -13.79 -4.10 8.49
CA GLU A 223 -14.38 -2.99 9.21
C GLU A 223 -14.95 -1.92 8.26
N SER A 224 -15.89 -1.14 8.77
CA SER A 224 -16.41 0.01 8.04
C SER A 224 -15.32 1.05 7.78
N HIS A 225 -15.53 1.87 6.75
CA HIS A 225 -14.55 2.89 6.37
C HIS A 225 -14.26 3.90 7.50
N GLU A 226 -15.26 4.25 8.32
CA GLU A 226 -15.07 5.13 9.47
C GLU A 226 -14.27 4.45 10.59
N GLN A 227 -14.43 3.15 10.82
CA GLN A 227 -13.59 2.40 11.76
C GLN A 227 -12.12 2.36 11.29
N ILE A 228 -11.89 2.17 9.99
CA ILE A 228 -10.54 2.21 9.40
C ILE A 228 -9.92 3.61 9.55
N ARG A 229 -10.70 4.67 9.33
CA ARG A 229 -10.28 6.05 9.59
C ARG A 229 -9.94 6.28 11.07
N GLU A 230 -10.75 5.75 11.99
CA GLU A 230 -10.51 5.87 13.42
C GLU A 230 -9.23 5.14 13.84
N ARG A 231 -8.96 3.96 13.27
CA ARG A 231 -7.69 3.23 13.49
C ARG A 231 -6.49 4.07 13.05
N ALA A 232 -6.55 4.69 11.87
CA ALA A 232 -5.49 5.58 11.40
C ALA A 232 -5.27 6.77 12.35
N ALA A 233 -6.36 7.40 12.82
CA ALA A 233 -6.29 8.48 13.79
C ALA A 233 -5.69 8.04 15.14
N ALA A 234 -6.12 6.90 15.67
CA ALA A 234 -5.60 6.35 16.92
C ALA A 234 -4.12 5.94 16.81
N ALA A 235 -3.71 5.39 15.66
CA ALA A 235 -2.30 5.11 15.38
C ALA A 235 -1.48 6.40 15.37
N TYR A 236 -1.94 7.42 14.65
CA TYR A 236 -1.26 8.71 14.61
C TYR A 236 -1.13 9.37 15.99
N ASP A 237 -2.21 9.39 16.78
CA ASP A 237 -2.18 9.92 18.14
C ASP A 237 -1.17 9.17 19.03
N ARG A 238 -1.13 7.84 18.93
CA ARG A 238 -0.20 7.01 19.72
C ARG A 238 1.27 7.36 19.48
N TYR A 239 1.64 7.59 18.22
CA TYR A 239 3.03 7.84 17.84
C TYR A 239 3.41 9.32 17.92
N GLN A 240 2.53 10.21 17.49
CA GLN A 240 2.79 11.65 17.38
C GLN A 240 2.30 12.46 18.59
N LYS A 241 1.53 11.83 19.49
CA LYS A 241 1.04 12.42 20.75
C LYS A 241 0.27 13.73 20.56
N THR A 242 -0.50 13.84 19.47
CA THR A 242 -1.21 15.07 19.09
C THR A 242 -2.56 15.25 19.77
N GLY A 243 -3.07 14.22 20.45
CA GLY A 243 -4.44 14.10 20.94
C GLY A 243 -5.39 13.58 19.85
N ILE A 244 -6.23 12.60 20.20
CA ILE A 244 -7.16 11.93 19.26
C ILE A 244 -8.07 12.89 18.49
N ARG A 245 -8.52 14.00 19.11
CA ARG A 245 -9.35 15.00 18.42
C ARG A 245 -8.61 15.69 17.28
N ALA A 246 -7.32 15.98 17.47
CA ALA A 246 -6.50 16.56 16.41
C ALA A 246 -6.20 15.51 15.33
N ALA A 247 -5.84 14.28 15.73
CA ALA A 247 -5.54 13.20 14.80
C ALA A 247 -6.73 12.86 13.89
N ARG A 248 -7.97 12.81 14.41
CA ARG A 248 -9.19 12.58 13.61
C ARG A 248 -9.41 13.61 12.51
N ARG A 249 -8.90 14.83 12.67
CA ARG A 249 -9.00 15.90 11.66
C ARG A 249 -7.98 15.76 10.55
N LEU A 250 -6.95 14.92 10.70
CA LEU A 250 -5.93 14.66 9.69
C LEU A 250 -6.34 13.60 8.67
N PHE A 251 -7.39 12.83 8.95
CA PHE A 251 -7.81 11.70 8.12
C PHE A 251 -9.27 11.82 7.70
N ALA A 252 -9.54 11.41 6.47
CA ALA A 252 -10.89 11.28 5.94
C ALA A 252 -11.02 9.97 5.13
N THR A 253 -12.25 9.51 4.98
CA THR A 253 -12.67 8.47 4.03
C THR A 253 -13.80 9.02 3.17
N GLY A 254 -13.97 8.49 1.96
CA GLY A 254 -14.94 9.05 1.02
C GLY A 254 -14.58 10.46 0.56
N TRP A 255 -15.46 11.07 -0.23
CA TRP A 255 -15.22 12.29 -0.99
C TRP A 255 -15.27 13.59 -0.17
#